data_AF-A0A5V3MTF5-F1
#
_entry.id   AF-A0A5V3MTF5-F1
#
_cell.length_a   1.000
_cell.length_b   1.000
_cell.length_c   1.000
_cell.angle_alpha   90.00
_cell.angle_beta   90.00
_cell.angle_gamma   90.00
#
_symmetry.space_group_name_H-M   'P 1'
#
loop_
_entity.id
_entity.type
_entity.pdbx_description
1 polymer ?
#
loop_
_entity_poly.entity_id
_entity_poly.type
_entity_poly.pdbx_seq_one_letter_code
_entity_poly.pdbx_strand_id
1 'polypeptide(L)'
;MTSDLELSYELNQLFKSIYRKKALKLPLEKKGDIVYDFLGRCESYNAHLSTYTSDQRNKLSPLISDILEASKLLQTGILKTLTSFLSGDIKLAYDTFDKALSNRTIYRNLRRISVPLRQLCHSEKPLFRVRKSDKPLNKRNDLFHIPFSMRHLVNAQRYSVAGLPCLYLGTSLYICWQEMDKPDLSKLYISSFISRDSRSRVLNLAADFLYHRTSIKYSEDISEKDNIEKLSYLILWPLIAACNYIKSDSNAPFIQEYIIPNLLMQWISRKDGTPISGIAYRSTKFSKPSQSPQAVNVVLPPKVDYAQTIENDFCPTLCSMFAFTPPVSWQIVKTLDYSAGSSITQEQMKAIETLKRKELLGISNFDEDLVSLYPLTDFYKLEVFIDRYMDYEELSPNKDGGKVAAEQLNKLKLIETM
;
A
#
# COMPACT_ATOMS: atom_id res chain seq x y z
N MET A 1 -10.72 -11.94 -32.82
CA MET A 1 -10.61 -11.26 -31.51
C MET A 1 -10.02 -9.88 -31.81
N THR A 2 -10.39 -8.79 -31.12
CA THR A 2 -9.74 -7.49 -31.42
C THR A 2 -8.26 -7.56 -31.01
N SER A 3 -7.39 -6.75 -31.63
CA SER A 3 -5.95 -6.76 -31.30
C SER A 3 -5.68 -6.50 -29.80
N ASP A 4 -6.51 -5.68 -29.14
CA ASP A 4 -6.39 -5.40 -27.70
C ASP A 4 -6.82 -6.58 -26.82
N LEU A 5 -7.82 -7.34 -27.25
CA LEU A 5 -8.27 -8.54 -26.56
C LEU A 5 -7.21 -9.64 -26.61
N GLU A 6 -6.55 -9.81 -27.77
CA GLU A 6 -5.43 -10.75 -27.94
C GLU A 6 -4.26 -10.39 -27.03
N LEU A 7 -3.83 -9.12 -27.05
CA LEU A 7 -2.75 -8.64 -26.18
C LEU A 7 -3.11 -8.78 -24.69
N SER A 8 -4.34 -8.49 -24.30
CA SER A 8 -4.79 -8.66 -22.91
C SER A 8 -4.75 -10.11 -22.45
N TYR A 9 -5.13 -11.05 -23.33
CA TYR A 9 -5.01 -12.47 -23.07
C TYR A 9 -3.56 -12.90 -22.89
N GLU A 10 -2.66 -12.50 -23.79
CA GLU A 10 -1.23 -12.80 -23.72
C GLU A 10 -0.57 -12.23 -22.45
N LEU A 11 -0.87 -10.98 -22.10
CA LEU A 11 -0.42 -10.35 -20.86
C LEU A 11 -0.90 -11.13 -19.63
N ASN A 12 -2.17 -11.55 -19.61
CA ASN A 12 -2.70 -12.36 -18.51
C ASN A 12 -1.96 -13.71 -18.39
N GLN A 13 -1.66 -14.38 -19.51
CA GLN A 13 -0.88 -15.61 -19.50
C GLN A 13 0.55 -15.39 -19.01
N LEU A 14 1.19 -14.27 -19.38
CA LEU A 14 2.52 -13.92 -18.89
C LEU A 14 2.53 -13.65 -17.38
N PHE A 15 1.59 -12.85 -16.84
CA PHE A 15 1.50 -12.64 -15.38
C PHE A 15 1.25 -13.94 -14.63
N LYS A 16 0.41 -14.82 -15.20
CA LYS A 16 0.16 -16.16 -14.65
C LYS A 16 1.42 -17.03 -14.64
N SER A 17 2.23 -16.98 -15.70
CA SER A 17 3.48 -17.75 -15.76
C SER A 17 4.54 -17.19 -14.80
N ILE A 18 4.63 -15.87 -14.64
CA ILE A 18 5.46 -15.21 -13.61
C ILE A 18 5.04 -15.67 -12.21
N TYR A 19 3.75 -15.59 -11.87
CA TYR A 19 3.24 -16.00 -10.56
C TYR A 19 3.51 -17.48 -10.22
N ARG A 20 3.47 -18.36 -11.22
CA ARG A 20 3.75 -19.80 -11.04
C ARG A 20 5.22 -20.09 -10.75
N LYS A 21 6.15 -19.20 -11.11
CA LYS A 21 7.58 -19.38 -10.87
C LYS A 21 7.88 -19.05 -9.40
N LYS A 22 8.24 -20.05 -8.60
CA LYS A 22 8.55 -19.88 -7.15
C LYS A 22 9.55 -18.75 -6.86
N ALA A 23 10.52 -18.55 -7.76
CA ALA A 23 11.49 -17.48 -7.64
C ALA A 23 10.88 -16.07 -7.82
N LEU A 24 9.76 -15.91 -8.53
CA LEU A 24 9.18 -14.60 -8.87
C LEU A 24 7.85 -14.33 -8.14
N LYS A 25 7.32 -15.34 -7.45
CA LYS A 25 6.05 -15.26 -6.73
C LYS A 25 6.16 -14.32 -5.54
N LEU A 26 5.38 -13.24 -5.56
CA LEU A 26 5.27 -12.29 -4.47
C LEU A 26 4.33 -12.79 -3.35
N PRO A 27 4.57 -12.43 -2.08
CA PRO A 27 5.77 -11.72 -1.59
C PRO A 27 7.02 -12.61 -1.56
N LEU A 28 8.20 -11.98 -1.56
CA LEU A 28 9.49 -12.66 -1.67
C LEU A 28 10.09 -12.98 -0.30
N GLU A 29 10.45 -14.24 -0.09
CA GLU A 29 11.34 -14.63 1.01
C GLU A 29 12.79 -14.42 0.56
N LYS A 30 13.53 -13.60 1.32
CA LYS A 30 14.96 -13.33 1.11
C LYS A 30 15.77 -14.62 1.27
N LYS A 31 16.71 -14.87 0.35
CA LYS A 31 17.66 -15.98 0.45
C LYS A 31 19.09 -15.46 0.55
N GLY A 32 19.71 -15.58 1.72
CA GLY A 32 21.05 -15.07 1.95
C GLY A 32 21.08 -13.54 1.93
N ASP A 33 22.04 -12.99 1.20
CA ASP A 33 22.21 -11.54 1.04
C ASP A 33 21.11 -10.93 0.15
N ILE A 34 20.58 -9.77 0.56
CA ILE A 34 19.45 -9.12 -0.12
C ILE A 34 19.81 -8.63 -1.52
N VAL A 35 21.06 -8.19 -1.76
CA VAL A 35 21.50 -7.68 -3.04
C VAL A 35 21.63 -8.82 -4.04
N TYR A 36 22.29 -9.90 -3.63
CA TYR A 36 22.45 -11.08 -4.48
C TYR A 36 21.13 -11.81 -4.73
N ASP A 37 20.24 -11.94 -3.74
CA ASP A 37 18.90 -12.50 -3.99
C ASP A 37 18.14 -11.60 -4.98
N PHE A 38 18.09 -10.28 -4.76
CA PHE A 38 17.40 -9.37 -5.69
C PHE A 38 17.94 -9.47 -7.12
N LEU A 39 19.27 -9.50 -7.29
CA LEU A 39 19.92 -9.69 -8.60
C LEU A 39 19.44 -10.98 -9.26
N GLY A 40 19.54 -12.13 -8.56
CA GLY A 40 19.15 -13.42 -9.10
C GLY A 40 17.65 -13.51 -9.44
N ARG A 41 16.79 -12.80 -8.69
CA ARG A 41 15.36 -12.69 -8.96
C ARG A 41 15.11 -11.90 -10.24
N CYS A 42 15.79 -10.77 -10.43
CA CYS A 42 15.72 -9.98 -11.66
C CYS A 42 16.29 -10.73 -12.87
N GLU A 43 17.38 -11.48 -12.73
CA GLU A 43 17.92 -12.32 -13.80
C GLU A 43 16.92 -13.41 -14.21
N SER A 44 16.32 -14.10 -13.23
CA SER A 44 15.26 -15.08 -13.46
C SER A 44 14.01 -14.45 -14.12
N TYR A 45 13.68 -13.21 -13.78
CA TYR A 45 12.58 -12.45 -14.38
C TYR A 45 12.89 -12.08 -15.83
N ASN A 46 14.06 -11.50 -16.09
CA ASN A 46 14.49 -11.10 -17.42
C ASN A 46 14.60 -12.31 -18.36
N ALA A 47 15.20 -13.41 -17.90
CA ALA A 47 15.26 -14.65 -18.67
C ALA A 47 13.86 -15.18 -19.01
N HIS A 48 12.91 -15.06 -18.07
CA HIS A 48 11.51 -15.45 -18.29
C HIS A 48 10.80 -14.56 -19.31
N LEU A 49 11.03 -13.26 -19.31
CA LEU A 49 10.50 -12.37 -20.36
C LEU A 49 11.13 -12.69 -21.72
N SER A 50 12.44 -12.95 -21.77
CA SER A 50 13.14 -13.27 -23.00
C SER A 50 12.63 -14.54 -23.69
N THR A 51 12.00 -15.49 -23.00
CA THR A 51 11.39 -16.64 -23.69
C THR A 51 10.20 -16.26 -24.57
N TYR A 52 9.62 -15.07 -24.38
CA TYR A 52 8.49 -14.56 -25.15
C TYR A 52 8.91 -13.75 -26.39
N THR A 53 10.21 -13.50 -26.62
CA THR A 53 10.71 -12.74 -27.78
C THR A 53 10.74 -13.54 -29.08
N SER A 54 10.49 -14.86 -29.02
CA SER A 54 10.74 -15.78 -30.14
C SER A 54 9.48 -16.24 -30.89
N ASP A 55 8.28 -15.92 -30.40
CA ASP A 55 7.03 -16.31 -31.06
C ASP A 55 6.48 -15.13 -31.89
N GLN A 56 6.66 -15.20 -33.22
CA GLN A 56 6.18 -14.18 -34.15
C GLN A 56 4.65 -14.10 -34.26
N ARG A 57 3.92 -15.06 -33.67
CA ARG A 57 2.44 -15.02 -33.62
C ARG A 57 1.91 -14.24 -32.41
N ASN A 58 2.79 -13.87 -31.48
CA ASN A 58 2.42 -13.25 -30.21
C ASN A 58 2.53 -11.71 -30.29
N LYS A 59 1.44 -10.98 -30.00
CA LYS A 59 1.40 -9.50 -30.05
C LYS A 59 2.29 -8.86 -28.99
N LEU A 60 2.55 -9.55 -27.89
CA LEU A 60 3.46 -9.11 -26.84
C LEU A 60 4.94 -9.19 -27.26
N SER A 61 5.31 -10.15 -28.11
CA SER A 61 6.70 -10.39 -28.56
C SER A 61 7.46 -9.13 -28.99
N PRO A 62 6.93 -8.27 -29.90
CA PRO A 62 7.62 -7.05 -30.31
C PRO A 62 7.81 -6.02 -29.17
N LEU A 63 6.99 -6.08 -28.11
CA LEU A 63 7.07 -5.16 -26.97
C LEU A 63 8.09 -5.60 -25.92
N ILE A 64 8.47 -6.88 -25.90
CA ILE A 64 9.33 -7.45 -24.84
C ILE A 64 10.71 -6.79 -24.83
N SER A 65 11.27 -6.42 -25.99
CA SER A 65 12.59 -5.77 -26.06
C SER A 65 12.61 -4.46 -25.27
N ASP A 66 11.63 -3.59 -25.53
CA ASP A 66 11.51 -2.29 -24.84
C ASP A 66 11.23 -2.46 -23.34
N ILE A 67 10.42 -3.47 -22.97
CA ILE A 67 10.16 -3.82 -21.58
C ILE A 67 11.45 -4.25 -20.88
N LEU A 68 12.23 -5.12 -21.50
CA LEU A 68 13.49 -5.62 -20.96
C LEU A 68 14.52 -4.51 -20.79
N GLU A 69 14.65 -3.61 -21.77
CA GLU A 69 15.56 -2.46 -21.68
C GLU A 69 15.20 -1.57 -20.48
N ALA A 70 13.95 -1.16 -20.38
CA ALA A 70 13.48 -0.30 -19.28
C ALA A 70 13.55 -1.01 -17.92
N SER A 71 13.20 -2.30 -17.85
CA SER A 71 13.30 -3.13 -16.64
C SER A 71 14.75 -3.25 -16.15
N LYS A 72 15.71 -3.52 -17.07
CA LYS A 72 17.14 -3.62 -16.72
C LYS A 72 17.73 -2.30 -16.26
N LEU A 73 17.29 -1.18 -16.84
CA LEU A 73 17.67 0.16 -16.37
C LEU A 73 17.25 0.36 -14.91
N LEU A 74 16.00 0.05 -14.57
CA LEU A 74 15.47 0.17 -13.22
C LEU A 74 16.15 -0.81 -12.24
N GLN A 75 16.34 -2.07 -12.66
CA GLN A 75 17.08 -3.08 -11.90
C GLN A 75 18.48 -2.57 -11.52
N THR A 76 19.21 -2.00 -12.49
CA THR A 76 20.57 -1.47 -12.25
C THR A 76 20.54 -0.33 -11.24
N GLY A 77 19.56 0.57 -11.34
CA GLY A 77 19.36 1.65 -10.37
C GLY A 77 19.11 1.13 -8.95
N ILE A 78 18.24 0.14 -8.80
CA ILE A 78 17.90 -0.45 -7.49
C ILE A 78 19.10 -1.21 -6.90
N LEU A 79 19.86 -1.97 -7.70
CA LEU A 79 21.06 -2.66 -7.24
C LEU A 79 22.12 -1.69 -6.70
N LYS A 80 22.37 -0.59 -7.44
CA LYS A 80 23.29 0.47 -6.99
C LYS A 80 22.78 1.18 -5.74
N THR A 81 21.47 1.37 -5.63
CA THR A 81 20.83 1.92 -4.42
C THR A 81 21.07 1.03 -3.21
N LEU A 82 20.77 -0.27 -3.32
CA LEU A 82 20.94 -1.23 -2.23
C LEU A 82 22.40 -1.34 -1.78
N THR A 83 23.33 -1.47 -2.73
CA THR A 83 24.77 -1.55 -2.44
C THR A 83 25.29 -0.30 -1.74
N SER A 84 24.95 0.89 -2.25
CA SER A 84 25.37 2.16 -1.64
C SER A 84 24.79 2.34 -0.23
N PHE A 85 23.52 1.96 -0.03
CA PHE A 85 22.88 2.05 1.27
C PHE A 85 23.56 1.11 2.28
N LEU A 86 23.79 -0.13 1.89
CA LEU A 86 24.41 -1.16 2.74
C LEU A 86 25.91 -0.91 2.98
N SER A 87 26.59 -0.15 2.12
CA SER A 87 27.95 0.34 2.37
C SER A 87 28.00 1.63 3.21
N GLY A 88 26.85 2.14 3.66
CA GLY A 88 26.75 3.32 4.53
C GLY A 88 26.66 4.67 3.81
N ASP A 89 26.69 4.69 2.48
CA ASP A 89 26.53 5.93 1.69
C ASP A 89 25.04 6.17 1.39
N ILE A 90 24.33 6.63 2.42
CA ILE A 90 22.88 6.88 2.36
C ILE A 90 22.54 7.99 1.36
N LYS A 91 23.40 9.01 1.23
CA LYS A 91 23.20 10.09 0.28
C LYS A 91 23.28 9.57 -1.15
N LEU A 92 24.34 8.84 -1.49
CA LEU A 92 24.49 8.25 -2.82
C LEU A 92 23.37 7.26 -3.13
N ALA A 93 22.93 6.48 -2.13
CA ALA A 93 21.79 5.60 -2.29
C ALA A 93 20.53 6.36 -2.71
N TYR A 94 20.18 7.44 -2.00
CA TYR A 94 19.03 8.26 -2.36
C TYR A 94 19.18 8.93 -3.73
N ASP A 95 20.33 9.55 -4.02
CA ASP A 95 20.59 10.21 -5.30
C ASP A 95 20.48 9.22 -6.48
N THR A 96 21.00 8.00 -6.29
CA THR A 96 20.91 6.92 -7.28
C THR A 96 19.47 6.46 -7.49
N PHE A 97 18.73 6.30 -6.39
CA PHE A 97 17.33 5.89 -6.41
C PHE A 97 16.44 6.94 -7.10
N ASP A 98 16.62 8.21 -6.76
CA ASP A 98 15.90 9.32 -7.37
C ASP A 98 16.21 9.41 -8.87
N LYS A 99 17.48 9.32 -9.27
CA LYS A 99 17.86 9.30 -10.69
C LYS A 99 17.19 8.15 -11.46
N ALA A 100 17.06 6.98 -10.85
CA ALA A 100 16.40 5.84 -11.46
C ALA A 100 14.89 6.06 -11.64
N LEU A 101 14.19 6.56 -10.62
CA LEU A 101 12.75 6.83 -10.69
C LEU A 101 12.39 8.06 -11.54
N SER A 102 13.26 9.08 -11.55
CA SER A 102 13.10 10.32 -12.31
C SER A 102 13.45 10.17 -13.79
N ASN A 103 13.99 9.01 -14.20
CA ASN A 103 14.11 8.67 -15.62
C ASN A 103 12.75 8.77 -16.31
N ARG A 104 12.68 9.48 -17.45
CA ARG A 104 11.43 9.78 -18.16
C ARG A 104 10.57 8.54 -18.42
N THR A 105 11.17 7.43 -18.83
CA THR A 105 10.46 6.18 -19.13
C THR A 105 9.90 5.56 -17.86
N ILE A 106 10.72 5.48 -16.80
CA ILE A 106 10.31 4.93 -15.50
C ILE A 106 9.22 5.78 -14.87
N TYR A 107 9.42 7.10 -14.77
CA TYR A 107 8.45 8.03 -14.20
C TYR A 107 7.10 7.98 -14.92
N ARG A 108 7.10 7.88 -16.26
CA ARG A 108 5.86 7.70 -17.05
C ARG A 108 5.11 6.43 -16.63
N ASN A 109 5.82 5.33 -16.42
CA ASN A 109 5.20 4.07 -16.00
C ASN A 109 4.72 4.11 -14.54
N LEU A 110 5.44 4.79 -13.64
CA LEU A 110 4.97 5.03 -12.26
C LEU A 110 3.62 5.76 -12.27
N ARG A 111 3.48 6.79 -13.12
CA ARG A 111 2.21 7.52 -13.27
C ARG A 111 1.09 6.64 -13.83
N ARG A 112 1.40 5.70 -14.73
CA ARG A 112 0.42 4.78 -15.34
C ARG A 112 -0.13 3.78 -14.33
N ILE A 113 0.69 3.27 -13.41
CA ILE A 113 0.24 2.36 -12.35
C ILE A 113 -0.28 3.09 -11.09
N SER A 114 -0.22 4.43 -11.07
CA SER A 114 -0.79 5.22 -9.98
C SER A 114 -2.28 5.44 -10.21
N VAL A 115 -3.13 5.09 -9.24
CA VAL A 115 -4.59 5.21 -9.34
C VAL A 115 -5.11 6.42 -8.56
N PRO A 116 -6.19 7.10 -8.96
CA PRO A 116 -6.81 8.14 -8.14
C PRO A 116 -7.17 7.62 -6.74
N LEU A 117 -6.94 8.43 -5.70
CA LEU A 117 -7.25 8.05 -4.30
C LEU A 117 -8.73 7.62 -4.16
N ARG A 118 -9.65 8.30 -4.84
CA ARG A 118 -11.09 7.96 -4.87
C ARG A 118 -11.40 6.52 -5.31
N GLN A 119 -10.54 5.87 -6.10
CA GLN A 119 -10.73 4.44 -6.46
C GLN A 119 -10.43 3.49 -5.29
N LEU A 120 -9.64 3.93 -4.32
CA LEU A 120 -9.27 3.19 -3.14
C LEU A 120 -10.10 3.56 -1.92
N CYS A 121 -10.50 4.83 -1.81
CA CYS A 121 -11.19 5.38 -0.65
C CYS A 121 -12.30 6.37 -1.06
N HIS A 122 -13.55 6.06 -0.74
CA HIS A 122 -14.73 6.93 -0.89
C HIS A 122 -15.84 6.45 0.05
N SER A 123 -17.02 7.09 0.02
CA SER A 123 -18.13 6.78 0.93
C SER A 123 -18.59 5.32 0.94
N GLU A 124 -18.57 4.64 -0.21
CA GLU A 124 -18.97 3.22 -0.33
C GLU A 124 -17.78 2.25 -0.13
N LYS A 125 -16.57 2.80 -0.02
CA LYS A 125 -15.34 2.03 0.14
C LYS A 125 -14.42 2.77 1.12
N PRO A 126 -14.79 2.85 2.41
CA PRO A 126 -13.95 3.46 3.41
C PRO A 126 -12.65 2.67 3.59
N LEU A 127 -11.63 3.35 4.12
CA LEU A 127 -10.44 2.73 4.66
C LEU A 127 -10.45 2.86 6.18
N PHE A 128 -9.69 2.04 6.87
CA PHE A 128 -9.72 1.99 8.32
C PHE A 128 -8.35 2.23 8.92
N ARG A 129 -8.32 2.82 10.11
CA ARG A 129 -7.17 2.81 10.99
C ARG A 129 -7.55 2.18 12.31
N VAL A 130 -6.65 1.38 12.86
CA VAL A 130 -6.79 0.79 14.18
C VAL A 130 -5.60 1.19 15.03
N ARG A 131 -5.85 1.51 16.30
CA ARG A 131 -4.83 1.81 17.30
C ARG A 131 -5.10 1.02 18.58
N LYS A 132 -4.06 0.38 19.10
CA LYS A 132 -4.07 -0.21 20.45
C LYS A 132 -3.83 0.88 21.48
N SER A 133 -4.63 0.91 22.54
CA SER A 133 -4.41 1.80 23.68
C SER A 133 -4.92 1.17 24.98
N ASP A 134 -4.16 1.32 26.07
CA ASP A 134 -4.61 0.98 27.43
C ASP A 134 -5.47 2.09 28.06
N LYS A 135 -5.49 3.28 27.45
CA LYS A 135 -6.31 4.43 27.86
C LYS A 135 -7.40 4.71 26.82
N PRO A 136 -8.59 5.18 27.23
CA PRO A 136 -9.63 5.63 26.31
C PRO A 136 -9.12 6.66 25.31
N LEU A 137 -9.38 6.41 24.02
CA LEU A 137 -9.18 7.38 22.93
C LEU A 137 -10.55 7.90 22.51
N ASN A 138 -10.71 9.21 22.52
CA ASN A 138 -12.01 9.86 22.32
C ASN A 138 -11.96 10.96 21.25
N LYS A 139 -10.77 11.39 20.83
CA LYS A 139 -10.61 12.49 19.87
C LYS A 139 -10.21 11.93 18.51
N ARG A 140 -10.75 12.50 17.42
CA ARG A 140 -10.39 12.12 16.03
C ARG A 140 -8.87 12.12 15.83
N ASN A 141 -8.18 13.12 16.36
CA ASN A 141 -6.72 13.23 16.22
C ASN A 141 -5.93 12.07 16.86
N ASP A 142 -6.51 11.31 17.79
CA ASP A 142 -5.90 10.10 18.37
C ASP A 142 -5.70 9.00 17.33
N LEU A 143 -6.52 8.99 16.27
CA LEU A 143 -6.52 7.99 15.20
C LEU A 143 -6.02 8.57 13.86
N PHE A 144 -5.37 9.74 13.85
CA PHE A 144 -4.67 10.25 12.67
C PHE A 144 -3.19 9.83 12.67
N HIS A 145 -2.34 10.44 11.84
CA HIS A 145 -0.88 10.24 11.99
C HIS A 145 -0.37 10.86 13.29
N ILE A 146 0.74 10.36 13.83
CA ILE A 146 1.33 10.89 15.06
C ILE A 146 1.64 12.40 14.87
N PRO A 147 1.31 13.27 15.84
CA PRO A 147 1.61 14.70 15.73
C PRO A 147 3.08 14.98 15.44
N PHE A 148 3.38 16.05 14.71
CA PHE A 148 4.76 16.44 14.42
C PHE A 148 5.58 16.76 15.67
N SER A 149 4.92 17.24 16.72
CA SER A 149 5.50 17.46 18.06
C SER A 149 5.90 16.15 18.78
N MET A 150 5.37 15.01 18.35
CA MET A 150 5.56 13.69 18.97
C MET A 150 6.35 12.71 18.09
N ARG A 151 7.17 13.22 17.16
CA ARG A 151 7.95 12.40 16.20
C ARG A 151 8.91 11.39 16.84
N HIS A 152 9.32 11.61 18.09
CA HIS A 152 10.13 10.65 18.85
C HIS A 152 9.43 9.30 19.08
N LEU A 153 8.10 9.23 18.91
CA LEU A 153 7.32 7.98 18.97
C LEU A 153 7.20 7.27 17.62
N VAL A 154 7.70 7.86 16.54
CA VAL A 154 7.57 7.32 15.18
C VAL A 154 8.75 6.42 14.88
N ASN A 155 8.54 5.11 15.04
CA ASN A 155 9.50 4.09 14.63
C ASN A 155 9.53 3.93 13.10
N ALA A 156 10.63 3.40 12.57
CA ALA A 156 10.69 2.99 11.17
C ALA A 156 9.71 1.84 10.91
N GLN A 157 9.01 1.91 9.79
CA GLN A 157 8.11 0.88 9.27
C GLN A 157 8.53 0.54 7.85
N ARG A 158 7.77 -0.31 7.14
CA ARG A 158 8.06 -0.61 5.74
C ARG A 158 8.08 0.64 4.88
N TYR A 159 7.08 1.50 5.06
CA TYR A 159 6.84 2.67 4.22
C TYR A 159 6.86 3.96 5.05
N SER A 160 7.87 4.09 5.91
CA SER A 160 8.09 5.25 6.78
C SER A 160 9.46 5.12 7.43
N VAL A 161 10.27 6.17 7.32
CA VAL A 161 11.49 6.31 8.11
C VAL A 161 11.19 6.82 9.51
N ALA A 162 12.07 6.49 10.46
CA ALA A 162 11.95 6.97 11.83
C ALA A 162 11.78 8.50 11.88
N GLY A 163 10.84 8.97 12.70
CA GLY A 163 10.50 10.39 12.81
C GLY A 163 9.58 10.95 11.71
N LEU A 164 9.20 10.20 10.68
CA LEU A 164 8.26 10.64 9.63
C LEU A 164 6.85 10.05 9.83
N PRO A 165 5.88 10.82 10.39
CA PRO A 165 4.58 10.28 10.77
C PRO A 165 3.67 10.07 9.55
N CYS A 166 3.79 8.94 8.87
CA CYS A 166 2.90 8.56 7.77
C CYS A 166 1.50 8.18 8.30
N LEU A 167 0.48 8.42 7.48
CA LEU A 167 -0.89 7.94 7.68
C LEU A 167 -1.02 6.55 7.06
N TYR A 168 -1.19 5.53 7.91
CA TYR A 168 -1.43 4.14 7.52
C TYR A 168 -2.92 3.83 7.63
N LEU A 169 -3.50 3.34 6.54
CA LEU A 169 -4.90 2.91 6.45
C LEU A 169 -4.97 1.51 5.82
N GLY A 170 -5.93 0.68 6.22
CA GLY A 170 -6.17 -0.64 5.63
C GLY A 170 -7.55 -0.73 4.98
N THR A 171 -7.71 -1.63 4.00
CA THR A 171 -9.02 -1.89 3.37
C THR A 171 -9.98 -2.70 4.25
N SER A 172 -9.52 -3.19 5.39
CA SER A 172 -10.36 -3.85 6.39
C SER A 172 -9.80 -3.72 7.82
N LEU A 173 -10.64 -3.91 8.83
CA LEU A 173 -10.21 -3.98 10.22
C LEU A 173 -9.33 -5.20 10.47
N TYR A 174 -9.61 -6.31 9.80
CA TYR A 174 -8.80 -7.52 9.91
C TYR A 174 -7.37 -7.29 9.43
N ILE A 175 -7.17 -6.62 8.29
CA ILE A 175 -5.80 -6.31 7.84
C ILE A 175 -5.08 -5.37 8.81
N CYS A 176 -5.78 -4.35 9.32
CA CYS A 176 -5.18 -3.43 10.30
C CYS A 176 -4.75 -4.17 11.57
N TRP A 177 -5.58 -5.11 12.05
CA TRP A 177 -5.27 -5.94 13.22
C TRP A 177 -4.05 -6.86 12.99
N GLN A 178 -3.96 -7.48 11.82
CA GLN A 178 -2.81 -8.30 11.42
C GLN A 178 -1.52 -7.46 11.34
N GLU A 179 -1.58 -6.27 10.74
CA GLU A 179 -0.42 -5.37 10.61
C GLU A 179 0.12 -4.89 11.96
N MET A 180 -0.71 -4.86 13.01
CA MET A 180 -0.29 -4.56 14.39
C MET A 180 0.21 -5.78 15.18
N ASP A 181 0.37 -6.94 14.52
CA ASP A 181 0.75 -8.21 15.17
C ASP A 181 -0.32 -8.74 16.12
N LYS A 182 -1.59 -8.66 15.70
CA LYS A 182 -2.75 -9.29 16.35
C LYS A 182 -2.90 -8.93 17.85
N PRO A 183 -2.90 -7.64 18.23
CA PRO A 183 -3.06 -7.24 19.62
C PRO A 183 -4.43 -7.62 20.18
N ASP A 184 -4.57 -7.60 21.51
CA ASP A 184 -5.85 -7.82 22.19
C ASP A 184 -6.97 -6.92 21.64
N LEU A 185 -8.05 -7.55 21.17
CA LEU A 185 -9.21 -6.88 20.58
C LEU A 185 -9.89 -5.90 21.56
N SER A 186 -9.84 -6.18 22.87
CA SER A 186 -10.46 -5.30 23.88
C SER A 186 -9.81 -3.92 23.95
N LYS A 187 -8.56 -3.80 23.50
CA LYS A 187 -7.76 -2.58 23.56
C LYS A 187 -7.75 -1.78 22.25
N LEU A 188 -8.62 -2.14 21.31
CA LEU A 188 -8.65 -1.55 19.98
C LEU A 188 -9.61 -0.37 19.88
N TYR A 189 -9.09 0.69 19.27
CA TYR A 189 -9.83 1.87 18.86
C TYR A 189 -9.73 2.02 17.35
N ILE A 190 -10.86 2.34 16.72
CA ILE A 190 -11.03 2.26 15.28
C ILE A 190 -11.61 3.56 14.75
N SER A 191 -11.10 4.02 13.60
CA SER A 191 -11.73 5.07 12.82
C SER A 191 -11.88 4.62 11.36
N SER A 192 -13.01 4.97 10.76
CA SER A 192 -13.27 4.83 9.32
C SER A 192 -12.94 6.14 8.61
N PHE A 193 -12.29 6.06 7.46
CA PHE A 193 -11.81 7.17 6.64
C PHE A 193 -12.47 7.13 5.26
N ILE A 194 -12.99 8.27 4.83
CA ILE A 194 -13.48 8.50 3.46
C ILE A 194 -12.73 9.68 2.84
N SER A 195 -12.56 9.64 1.53
CA SER A 195 -11.94 10.73 0.78
C SER A 195 -12.88 11.26 -0.29
N ARG A 196 -12.91 12.59 -0.43
CA ARG A 196 -13.51 13.30 -1.57
C ARG A 196 -12.44 13.83 -2.53
N ASP A 197 -11.17 13.57 -2.24
CA ASP A 197 -10.08 14.06 -3.05
C ASP A 197 -10.05 13.34 -4.41
N SER A 198 -10.01 14.15 -5.47
CA SER A 198 -9.98 13.70 -6.85
C SER A 198 -8.62 13.94 -7.53
N ARG A 199 -7.70 14.64 -6.86
CA ARG A 199 -6.43 15.06 -7.45
C ARG A 199 -5.30 14.09 -7.13
N SER A 200 -5.24 13.59 -5.90
CA SER A 200 -4.15 12.72 -5.47
C SER A 200 -4.22 11.36 -6.12
N ARG A 201 -3.05 10.81 -6.43
CA ARG A 201 -2.89 9.47 -6.94
C ARG A 201 -2.07 8.64 -5.96
N VAL A 202 -2.36 7.37 -5.89
CA VAL A 202 -1.67 6.39 -5.05
C VAL A 202 -0.98 5.40 -5.97
N LEU A 203 0.33 5.22 -5.77
CA LEU A 203 1.11 4.22 -6.50
C LEU A 203 0.58 2.83 -6.11
N ASN A 204 -0.03 2.12 -7.06
CA ASN A 204 -0.66 0.84 -6.76
C ASN A 204 0.33 -0.31 -6.94
N LEU A 205 0.92 -0.79 -5.86
CA LEU A 205 1.74 -2.02 -5.84
C LEU A 205 0.92 -3.25 -5.44
N ALA A 206 -0.41 -3.12 -5.35
CA ALA A 206 -1.33 -4.13 -4.86
C ALA A 206 -2.21 -4.77 -5.95
N ALA A 207 -1.91 -4.51 -7.23
CA ALA A 207 -2.74 -4.95 -8.35
C ALA A 207 -2.99 -6.46 -8.36
N ASP A 208 -4.26 -6.83 -8.60
CA ASP A 208 -4.75 -8.19 -8.44
C ASP A 208 -4.07 -9.23 -9.34
N PHE A 209 -3.73 -8.84 -10.56
CA PHE A 209 -3.10 -9.72 -11.54
C PHE A 209 -1.64 -10.08 -11.17
N LEU A 210 -0.99 -9.34 -10.28
CA LEU A 210 0.34 -9.70 -9.73
C LEU A 210 0.27 -10.96 -8.84
N TYR A 211 -0.91 -11.26 -8.27
CA TYR A 211 -1.12 -12.31 -7.27
C TYR A 211 -2.12 -13.39 -7.74
N HIS A 212 -2.23 -13.59 -9.06
CA HIS A 212 -3.11 -14.58 -9.68
C HIS A 212 -4.61 -14.37 -9.34
N ARG A 213 -5.05 -13.12 -9.23
CA ARG A 213 -6.46 -12.76 -9.50
C ARG A 213 -6.52 -12.00 -10.81
N THR A 214 -6.69 -12.74 -11.90
CA THR A 214 -7.24 -12.13 -13.11
C THR A 214 -8.74 -12.14 -12.94
N SER A 215 -9.35 -10.99 -12.64
CA SER A 215 -10.79 -10.85 -12.89
C SER A 215 -11.00 -11.19 -14.36
N ILE A 216 -11.90 -12.14 -14.66
CA ILE A 216 -12.37 -12.33 -16.03
C ILE A 216 -13.17 -11.06 -16.34
N LYS A 217 -12.49 -10.05 -16.88
CA LYS A 217 -13.15 -8.91 -17.49
C LYS A 217 -13.86 -9.44 -18.73
N TYR A 218 -15.13 -9.12 -18.91
CA TYR A 218 -15.81 -9.43 -20.16
C TYR A 218 -15.09 -8.71 -21.30
N SER A 219 -15.20 -9.20 -22.53
CA SER A 219 -14.48 -8.62 -23.67
C SER A 219 -14.76 -7.14 -23.87
N GLU A 220 -15.93 -6.67 -23.43
CA GLU A 220 -16.38 -5.28 -23.48
C GLU A 220 -15.73 -4.38 -22.40
N ASP A 221 -15.18 -4.97 -21.32
CA ASP A 221 -14.54 -4.26 -20.21
C ASP A 221 -13.01 -4.09 -20.38
N ILE A 222 -12.43 -4.73 -21.41
CA ILE A 222 -10.99 -4.70 -21.67
C ILE A 222 -10.67 -3.47 -22.51
N SER A 223 -9.96 -2.52 -21.90
CA SER A 223 -9.51 -1.29 -22.56
C SER A 223 -8.03 -1.35 -22.93
N GLU A 224 -7.63 -0.63 -23.99
CA GLU A 224 -6.21 -0.38 -24.32
C GLU A 224 -5.42 0.11 -23.08
N LYS A 225 -6.07 0.93 -22.25
CA LYS A 225 -5.52 1.45 -21.00
C LYS A 225 -5.16 0.34 -20.01
N ASP A 226 -5.94 -0.74 -19.91
CA ASP A 226 -5.61 -1.90 -19.08
C ASP A 226 -4.34 -2.61 -19.55
N ASN A 227 -4.16 -2.72 -20.87
CA ASN A 227 -2.95 -3.31 -21.45
C ASN A 227 -1.73 -2.44 -21.20
N ILE A 228 -1.85 -1.11 -21.39
CA ILE A 228 -0.79 -0.15 -21.08
C ILE A 228 -0.39 -0.18 -19.60
N GLU A 229 -1.36 -0.30 -18.70
CA GLU A 229 -1.12 -0.46 -17.28
C GLU A 229 -0.33 -1.75 -17.01
N LYS A 230 -0.81 -2.91 -17.48
CA LYS A 230 -0.13 -4.21 -17.36
C LYS A 230 1.31 -4.18 -17.89
N LEU A 231 1.54 -3.58 -19.06
CA LEU A 231 2.89 -3.39 -19.61
C LEU A 231 3.78 -2.55 -18.68
N SER A 232 3.21 -1.52 -18.04
CA SER A 232 3.92 -0.69 -17.05
C SER A 232 4.32 -1.50 -15.81
N TYR A 233 3.48 -2.43 -15.35
CA TYR A 233 3.83 -3.35 -14.26
C TYR A 233 4.95 -4.31 -14.62
N LEU A 234 5.07 -4.73 -15.88
CA LEU A 234 6.21 -5.56 -16.33
C LEU A 234 7.51 -4.76 -16.24
N ILE A 235 7.52 -3.51 -16.73
CA ILE A 235 8.69 -2.62 -16.63
C ILE A 235 9.06 -2.34 -15.16
N LEU A 236 8.07 -2.13 -14.31
CA LEU A 236 8.26 -1.77 -12.90
C LEU A 236 8.43 -2.98 -11.97
N TRP A 237 8.44 -4.20 -12.49
CA TRP A 237 8.58 -5.41 -11.69
C TRP A 237 9.80 -5.39 -10.74
N PRO A 238 11.00 -4.89 -11.15
CA PRO A 238 12.14 -4.76 -10.22
C PRO A 238 11.83 -3.91 -8.98
N LEU A 239 11.11 -2.78 -9.14
CA LEU A 239 10.69 -1.96 -8.00
C LEU A 239 9.66 -2.68 -7.13
N ILE A 240 8.67 -3.32 -7.77
CA ILE A 240 7.62 -4.08 -7.07
C ILE A 240 8.24 -5.20 -6.23
N ALA A 241 9.17 -5.97 -6.81
CA ALA A 241 9.90 -7.04 -6.15
C ALA A 241 10.71 -6.52 -4.95
N ALA A 242 11.50 -5.46 -5.15
CA ALA A 242 12.28 -4.84 -4.08
C ALA A 242 11.42 -4.32 -2.92
N CYS A 243 10.15 -3.95 -3.20
CA CYS A 243 9.20 -3.51 -2.18
C CYS A 243 8.37 -4.63 -1.53
N ASN A 244 8.50 -5.88 -1.99
CA ASN A 244 7.65 -7.01 -1.57
C ASN A 244 8.42 -8.12 -0.85
N TYR A 245 9.56 -7.81 -0.24
CA TYR A 245 10.24 -8.77 0.63
C TYR A 245 9.50 -8.95 1.97
N ILE A 246 9.38 -10.19 2.41
CA ILE A 246 8.92 -10.56 3.75
C ILE A 246 10.04 -10.23 4.73
N LYS A 247 9.70 -9.49 5.79
CA LYS A 247 10.63 -9.19 6.90
C LYS A 247 11.09 -10.51 7.53
N SER A 248 12.40 -10.72 7.57
CA SER A 248 13.01 -11.92 8.15
C SER A 248 13.07 -11.87 9.68
N ASP A 249 13.55 -10.75 10.24
CA ASP A 249 13.78 -10.61 11.68
C ASP A 249 12.78 -9.64 12.34
N SER A 250 11.77 -10.16 13.04
CA SER A 250 10.64 -9.40 13.62
C SER A 250 11.03 -8.27 14.58
N ASN A 251 12.16 -8.39 15.28
CA ASN A 251 12.59 -7.43 16.31
C ASN A 251 13.92 -6.72 15.99
N ALA A 252 14.44 -6.85 14.77
CA ALA A 252 15.69 -6.18 14.41
C ALA A 252 15.49 -4.65 14.34
N PRO A 253 16.45 -3.85 14.87
CA PRO A 253 16.41 -2.38 14.77
C PRO A 253 16.59 -1.90 13.32
N PHE A 254 17.21 -2.73 12.48
CA PHE A 254 17.40 -2.47 11.06
C PHE A 254 16.86 -3.65 10.25
N ILE A 255 16.05 -3.34 9.25
CA ILE A 255 15.37 -4.31 8.39
C ILE A 255 15.78 -4.00 6.95
N GLN A 256 16.65 -4.84 6.40
CA GLN A 256 17.20 -4.64 5.05
C GLN A 256 16.09 -4.62 3.98
N GLU A 257 15.05 -5.41 4.19
CA GLU A 257 13.87 -5.50 3.33
C GLU A 257 13.09 -4.17 3.22
N TYR A 258 13.35 -3.21 4.12
CA TYR A 258 12.67 -1.92 4.13
C TYR A 258 13.48 -0.80 3.45
N ILE A 259 14.70 -1.06 2.97
CA ILE A 259 15.55 -0.03 2.33
C ILE A 259 14.81 0.64 1.15
N ILE A 260 14.40 -0.14 0.15
CA ILE A 260 13.75 0.39 -1.05
C ILE A 260 12.36 0.96 -0.75
N PRO A 261 11.47 0.27 0.01
CA PRO A 261 10.23 0.86 0.49
C PRO A 261 10.36 2.22 1.21
N ASN A 262 11.37 2.38 2.06
CA ASN A 262 11.59 3.63 2.78
C ASN A 262 12.08 4.75 1.87
N LEU A 263 13.03 4.45 0.97
CA LEU A 263 13.50 5.42 -0.03
C LEU A 263 12.36 5.83 -0.99
N LEU A 264 11.50 4.87 -1.38
CA LEU A 264 10.31 5.15 -2.18
C LEU A 264 9.35 6.10 -1.45
N MET A 265 9.12 5.88 -0.15
CA MET A 265 8.26 6.77 0.63
C MET A 265 8.85 8.18 0.77
N GLN A 266 10.16 8.30 0.97
CA GLN A 266 10.86 9.59 0.98
C GLN A 266 10.78 10.31 -0.37
N TRP A 267 10.90 9.57 -1.48
CA TRP A 267 10.74 10.12 -2.82
C TRP A 267 9.32 10.68 -3.04
N ILE A 268 8.29 9.98 -2.56
CA ILE A 268 6.89 10.42 -2.62
C ILE A 268 6.61 11.63 -1.71
N SER A 269 7.25 11.72 -0.54
CA SER A 269 6.99 12.79 0.44
C SER A 269 7.46 14.18 0.01
N ARG A 270 8.19 14.28 -1.11
CA ARG A 270 8.70 15.56 -1.62
C ARG A 270 7.57 16.49 -2.08
N LYS A 271 7.78 17.80 -1.88
CA LYS A 271 6.95 18.89 -2.40
C LYS A 271 7.45 19.34 -3.79
N ASP A 272 7.52 18.41 -4.73
CA ASP A 272 8.00 18.64 -6.11
C ASP A 272 6.85 18.75 -7.14
N GLY A 273 5.60 18.85 -6.66
CA GLY A 273 4.41 18.91 -7.50
C GLY A 273 4.00 17.56 -8.11
N THR A 274 4.64 16.45 -7.73
CA THR A 274 4.23 15.12 -8.17
C THR A 274 2.83 14.77 -7.65
N PRO A 275 1.93 14.25 -8.51
CA PRO A 275 0.55 13.90 -8.11
C PRO A 275 0.48 12.58 -7.31
N ILE A 276 1.61 11.88 -7.15
CA ILE A 276 1.69 10.64 -6.37
C ILE A 276 1.79 11.04 -4.90
N SER A 277 0.78 10.69 -4.10
CA SER A 277 0.62 11.10 -2.70
C SER A 277 0.70 9.93 -1.72
N GLY A 278 0.89 8.70 -2.21
CA GLY A 278 0.97 7.53 -1.34
C GLY A 278 1.19 6.23 -2.11
N ILE A 279 1.16 5.12 -1.39
CA ILE A 279 1.36 3.77 -1.91
C ILE A 279 0.24 2.86 -1.42
N ALA A 280 -0.30 2.04 -2.32
CA ALA A 280 -1.14 0.90 -1.97
C ALA A 280 -0.32 -0.39 -2.10
N TYR A 281 -0.30 -1.24 -1.08
CA TYR A 281 0.46 -2.50 -1.11
C TYR A 281 -0.31 -3.62 -0.41
N ARG A 282 -0.07 -4.87 -0.83
CA ARG A 282 -0.63 -6.03 -0.13
C ARG A 282 0.20 -6.38 1.09
N SER A 283 -0.47 -6.79 2.16
CA SER A 283 0.24 -7.29 3.34
C SER A 283 1.05 -8.54 3.01
N THR A 284 2.21 -8.63 3.66
CA THR A 284 3.08 -9.81 3.59
C THR A 284 2.91 -10.73 4.80
N LYS A 285 1.99 -10.42 5.72
CA LYS A 285 1.76 -11.22 6.93
C LYS A 285 0.83 -12.43 6.71
N PHE A 286 0.30 -12.60 5.50
CA PHE A 286 -0.52 -13.76 5.14
C PHE A 286 0.30 -14.89 4.52
N SER A 287 0.06 -16.13 4.99
CA SER A 287 0.72 -17.37 4.54
C SER A 287 0.45 -17.72 3.07
N LYS A 288 -0.75 -17.37 2.56
CA LYS A 288 -1.01 -17.24 1.13
C LYS A 288 -1.00 -15.75 0.81
N PRO A 289 -0.34 -15.30 -0.29
CA PRO A 289 -0.47 -13.92 -0.75
C PRO A 289 -1.96 -13.66 -0.89
N SER A 290 -2.53 -12.93 0.06
CA SER A 290 -3.96 -12.88 0.26
C SER A 290 -4.54 -12.35 -1.03
N GLN A 291 -5.21 -13.23 -1.76
CA GLN A 291 -5.80 -12.90 -3.04
C GLN A 291 -6.92 -11.87 -2.88
N SER A 292 -7.29 -11.56 -1.65
CA SER A 292 -8.42 -10.72 -1.28
C SER A 292 -8.15 -9.22 -1.39
N PRO A 293 -9.12 -8.46 -1.95
CA PRO A 293 -9.14 -7.00 -1.92
C PRO A 293 -9.11 -6.40 -0.51
N GLN A 294 -9.52 -7.15 0.51
CA GLN A 294 -9.55 -6.74 1.92
C GLN A 294 -8.17 -6.72 2.60
N ALA A 295 -7.09 -7.08 1.88
CA ALA A 295 -5.73 -7.18 2.43
C ALA A 295 -4.76 -6.15 1.83
N VAL A 296 -5.26 -4.96 1.51
CA VAL A 296 -4.49 -3.85 0.97
C VAL A 296 -4.33 -2.79 2.04
N ASN A 297 -3.10 -2.29 2.19
CA ASN A 297 -2.78 -1.12 2.98
C ASN A 297 -2.55 0.07 2.05
N VAL A 298 -2.98 1.25 2.46
CA VAL A 298 -2.71 2.53 1.81
C VAL A 298 -1.94 3.41 2.78
N VAL A 299 -0.77 3.90 2.35
CA VAL A 299 0.12 4.72 3.17
C VAL A 299 0.37 6.04 2.49
N LEU A 300 0.14 7.13 3.21
CA LEU A 300 0.35 8.49 2.73
C LEU A 300 1.36 9.20 3.63
N PRO A 301 2.51 9.64 3.12
CA PRO A 301 3.44 10.44 3.92
C PRO A 301 2.95 11.88 4.01
N PRO A 302 3.32 12.62 5.07
CA PRO A 302 3.09 14.05 5.11
C PRO A 302 3.97 14.75 4.06
N LYS A 303 3.35 15.55 3.17
CA LYS A 303 4.06 16.44 2.24
C LYS A 303 4.15 17.85 2.82
N VAL A 304 5.11 18.07 3.71
CA VAL A 304 5.27 19.32 4.47
C VAL A 304 6.72 19.79 4.46
N ASP A 305 6.92 21.09 4.56
CA ASP A 305 8.23 21.67 4.90
C ASP A 305 8.38 21.78 6.42
N TYR A 306 9.58 22.13 6.90
CA TYR A 306 9.85 22.21 8.32
C TYR A 306 9.00 23.29 9.02
N ALA A 307 8.84 24.46 8.40
CA ALA A 307 8.02 25.55 8.93
C ALA A 307 6.59 25.09 9.25
N GLN A 308 5.95 24.37 8.33
CA GLN A 308 4.63 23.80 8.54
C GLN A 308 4.56 22.80 9.71
N THR A 309 5.65 22.09 10.01
CA THR A 309 5.70 21.16 11.15
C THR A 309 5.81 21.87 12.50
N ILE A 310 6.22 23.13 12.50
CA ILE A 310 6.23 23.99 13.68
C ILE A 310 4.86 24.65 13.88
N GLU A 311 4.20 25.04 12.80
CA GLU A 311 2.87 25.67 12.86
C GLU A 311 1.74 24.68 13.18
N ASN A 312 1.82 23.46 12.66
CA ASN A 312 0.75 22.47 12.71
C ASN A 312 1.18 21.24 13.52
N ASP A 313 0.22 20.58 14.17
CA ASP A 313 0.46 19.24 14.73
C ASP A 313 0.28 18.16 13.65
N PHE A 314 -0.60 18.41 12.68
CA PHE A 314 -0.92 17.48 11.61
C PHE A 314 -0.65 18.06 10.22
N CYS A 315 -0.42 17.20 9.24
CA CYS A 315 -0.19 17.59 7.85
C CYS A 315 -1.46 18.23 7.25
N PRO A 316 -1.44 19.53 6.88
CA PRO A 316 -2.63 20.20 6.34
C PRO A 316 -3.18 19.52 5.09
N THR A 317 -2.30 19.04 4.21
CA THR A 317 -2.72 18.32 3.00
C THR A 317 -3.45 17.03 3.35
N LEU A 318 -2.91 16.20 4.26
CA LEU A 318 -3.58 14.95 4.63
C LEU A 318 -4.90 15.22 5.36
N CYS A 319 -4.97 16.26 6.19
CA CYS A 319 -6.21 16.71 6.82
C CYS A 319 -7.29 17.01 5.78
N SER A 320 -6.94 17.74 4.71
CA SER A 320 -7.89 18.07 3.63
C SER A 320 -8.26 16.89 2.72
N MET A 321 -7.48 15.80 2.76
CA MET A 321 -7.74 14.62 1.92
C MET A 321 -8.84 13.71 2.50
N PHE A 322 -9.08 13.76 3.81
CA PHE A 322 -9.93 12.77 4.49
C PHE A 322 -10.89 13.39 5.49
N ALA A 323 -12.14 12.92 5.44
CA ALA A 323 -13.06 12.98 6.58
C ALA A 323 -13.10 11.59 7.22
N PHE A 324 -13.14 11.51 8.55
CA PHE A 324 -13.04 10.22 9.24
C PHE A 324 -13.72 10.25 10.60
N THR A 325 -14.22 9.12 11.08
CA THR A 325 -15.05 8.98 12.30
C THR A 325 -14.25 9.20 13.59
N PRO A 326 -14.89 9.58 14.73
CA PRO A 326 -14.18 9.58 16.00
C PRO A 326 -13.78 8.14 16.38
N PRO A 327 -12.83 7.96 17.31
CA PRO A 327 -12.40 6.62 17.70
C PRO A 327 -13.55 5.82 18.31
N VAL A 328 -13.72 4.60 17.83
CA VAL A 328 -14.72 3.65 18.32
C VAL A 328 -14.00 2.50 19.01
N SER A 329 -14.35 2.24 20.27
CA SER A 329 -13.82 1.09 21.02
C SER A 329 -14.45 -0.21 20.54
N TRP A 330 -13.61 -1.18 20.16
CA TRP A 330 -14.07 -2.52 19.78
C TRP A 330 -14.88 -3.18 20.90
N GLN A 331 -14.37 -3.14 22.14
CA GLN A 331 -15.02 -3.79 23.29
C GLN A 331 -16.43 -3.24 23.55
N ILE A 332 -16.58 -1.91 23.51
CA ILE A 332 -17.86 -1.26 23.80
C ILE A 332 -18.88 -1.60 22.71
N VAL A 333 -18.50 -1.56 21.43
CA VAL A 333 -19.46 -1.88 20.37
C VAL A 333 -19.87 -3.35 20.44
N LYS A 334 -18.96 -4.25 20.79
CA LYS A 334 -19.28 -5.68 20.98
C LYS A 334 -20.30 -5.98 22.09
N THR A 335 -20.59 -5.04 23.00
CA THR A 335 -21.66 -5.21 23.99
C THR A 335 -23.04 -4.83 23.44
N LEU A 336 -23.11 -4.16 22.29
CA LEU A 336 -24.36 -3.88 21.60
C LEU A 336 -24.82 -5.11 20.83
N ASP A 337 -26.11 -5.42 20.87
CA ASP A 337 -26.71 -6.39 19.97
C ASP A 337 -27.10 -5.69 18.66
N TYR A 338 -26.15 -5.58 17.74
CA TYR A 338 -26.34 -4.93 16.45
C TYR A 338 -26.15 -5.93 15.30
N SER A 339 -27.07 -5.91 14.35
CA SER A 339 -26.96 -6.66 13.11
C SER A 339 -26.23 -5.84 12.03
N ALA A 340 -25.63 -6.52 11.06
CA ALA A 340 -25.04 -5.87 9.88
C ALA A 340 -26.11 -5.19 8.97
N GLY A 341 -27.39 -5.23 9.34
CA GLY A 341 -28.52 -4.80 8.52
C GLY A 341 -29.63 -5.84 8.49
N SER A 342 -30.77 -5.46 7.92
CA SER A 342 -31.96 -6.33 7.78
C SER A 342 -31.90 -7.24 6.54
N SER A 343 -31.10 -6.91 5.53
CA SER A 343 -30.94 -7.71 4.30
C SER A 343 -29.52 -8.31 4.18
N ILE A 344 -29.45 -9.58 3.76
CA ILE A 344 -28.20 -10.29 3.52
C ILE A 344 -27.62 -9.84 2.18
N THR A 345 -26.39 -9.34 2.17
CA THR A 345 -25.69 -8.94 0.94
C THR A 345 -25.27 -10.15 0.10
N GLN A 346 -25.00 -9.94 -1.19
CA GLN A 346 -24.49 -11.01 -2.06
C GLN A 346 -23.15 -11.58 -1.58
N GLU A 347 -22.29 -10.75 -0.99
CA GLU A 347 -21.03 -11.19 -0.39
C GLU A 347 -21.26 -12.07 0.84
N GLN A 348 -22.21 -11.71 1.70
CA GLN A 348 -22.61 -12.52 2.85
C GLN A 348 -23.24 -13.85 2.41
N MET A 349 -24.07 -13.87 1.36
CA MET A 349 -24.62 -15.13 0.83
C MET A 349 -23.51 -16.07 0.36
N LYS A 350 -22.54 -15.56 -0.41
CA LYS A 350 -21.36 -16.33 -0.86
C LYS A 350 -20.52 -16.84 0.32
N ALA A 351 -20.36 -16.03 1.36
CA ALA A 351 -19.65 -16.42 2.57
C ALA A 351 -20.40 -17.51 3.36
N ILE A 352 -21.73 -17.42 3.47
CA ILE A 352 -22.59 -18.44 4.11
C ILE A 352 -22.47 -19.77 3.37
N GLU A 353 -22.57 -19.76 2.03
CA GLU A 353 -22.40 -20.97 1.22
C GLU A 353 -21.00 -21.57 1.40
N THR A 354 -19.97 -20.73 1.47
CA THR A 354 -18.61 -21.16 1.73
C THR A 354 -18.46 -21.80 3.12
N LEU A 355 -19.08 -21.22 4.15
CA LEU A 355 -19.09 -21.77 5.50
C LEU A 355 -19.77 -23.14 5.54
N LYS A 356 -20.94 -23.29 4.91
CA LYS A 356 -21.64 -24.58 4.79
C LYS A 356 -20.79 -25.65 4.11
N ARG A 357 -20.04 -25.30 3.06
CA ARG A 357 -19.11 -26.24 2.41
C ARG A 357 -17.96 -26.64 3.34
N LYS A 358 -17.47 -25.71 4.16
CA LYS A 358 -16.40 -25.95 5.13
C LYS A 358 -16.85 -26.77 6.34
N GLU A 359 -18.13 -26.74 6.69
CA GLU A 359 -18.72 -27.64 7.69
C GLU A 359 -18.53 -29.13 7.30
N LEU A 360 -18.66 -29.42 6.00
CA LEU A 360 -18.47 -30.78 5.46
C LEU A 360 -17.00 -31.17 5.28
N LEU A 361 -16.14 -30.22 4.88
CA LEU A 361 -14.75 -30.49 4.48
C LEU A 361 -13.71 -30.19 5.57
N GLY A 362 -14.10 -29.49 6.64
CA GLY A 362 -13.21 -28.93 7.64
C GLY A 362 -12.51 -27.64 7.21
N ILE A 363 -12.02 -26.89 8.20
CA ILE A 363 -11.16 -25.71 8.03
C ILE A 363 -9.72 -26.14 8.31
N SER A 364 -8.85 -26.07 7.29
CA SER A 364 -7.43 -26.44 7.43
C SER A 364 -6.54 -25.27 7.84
N ASN A 365 -6.91 -24.05 7.47
CA ASN A 365 -6.24 -22.82 7.91
C ASN A 365 -7.29 -21.71 8.10
N PHE A 366 -7.61 -21.43 9.35
CA PHE A 366 -8.67 -20.48 9.71
C PHE A 366 -8.32 -19.05 9.28
N ASP A 367 -7.07 -18.60 9.44
CA ASP A 367 -6.65 -17.24 9.04
C ASP A 367 -6.80 -17.01 7.53
N GLU A 368 -6.61 -18.06 6.72
CA GLU A 368 -6.79 -18.02 5.26
C GLU A 368 -8.27 -18.09 4.86
N ASP A 369 -9.04 -18.99 5.48
CA ASP A 369 -10.45 -19.17 5.18
C ASP A 369 -11.29 -17.97 5.65
N LEU A 370 -10.84 -17.26 6.71
CA LEU A 370 -11.47 -16.05 7.24
C LEU A 370 -11.62 -14.97 6.17
N VAL A 371 -10.71 -14.92 5.20
CA VAL A 371 -10.79 -14.00 4.07
C VAL A 371 -12.05 -14.23 3.23
N SER A 372 -12.39 -15.49 2.95
CA SER A 372 -13.61 -15.86 2.20
C SER A 372 -14.87 -15.76 3.05
N LEU A 373 -14.71 -15.85 4.37
CA LEU A 373 -15.77 -15.74 5.36
C LEU A 373 -15.89 -14.31 5.93
N TYR A 374 -15.10 -13.37 5.41
CA TYR A 374 -14.94 -12.02 5.98
C TYR A 374 -16.28 -11.31 6.23
N PRO A 375 -17.26 -11.36 5.30
CA PRO A 375 -18.57 -10.71 5.50
C PRO A 375 -19.39 -11.25 6.69
N LEU A 376 -19.00 -12.38 7.29
CA LEU A 376 -19.66 -12.98 8.45
C LEU A 376 -18.95 -12.65 9.77
N THR A 377 -17.77 -12.03 9.71
CA THR A 377 -16.94 -11.75 10.88
C THR A 377 -17.42 -10.54 11.65
N ASP A 378 -17.04 -10.47 12.92
CA ASP A 378 -17.28 -9.27 13.74
C ASP A 378 -16.51 -8.04 13.23
N PHE A 379 -15.39 -8.24 12.53
CA PHE A 379 -14.68 -7.15 11.85
C PHE A 379 -15.59 -6.48 10.83
N TYR A 380 -16.20 -7.25 9.92
CA TYR A 380 -17.12 -6.72 8.93
C TYR A 380 -18.36 -6.08 9.56
N LYS A 381 -18.95 -6.71 10.58
CA LYS A 381 -20.11 -6.13 11.28
C LYS A 381 -19.76 -4.75 11.86
N LEU A 382 -18.59 -4.62 12.47
CA LEU A 382 -18.14 -3.36 13.05
C LEU A 382 -17.85 -2.30 11.99
N GLU A 383 -17.29 -2.66 10.84
CA GLU A 383 -17.13 -1.74 9.71
C GLU A 383 -18.47 -1.14 9.28
N VAL A 384 -19.48 -2.00 9.10
CA VAL A 384 -20.84 -1.56 8.74
C VAL A 384 -21.48 -0.71 9.83
N PHE A 385 -21.25 -1.04 11.10
CA PHE A 385 -21.72 -0.22 12.23
C PHE A 385 -21.12 1.18 12.19
N ILE A 386 -19.79 1.28 12.06
CA ILE A 386 -19.09 2.56 12.06
C ILE A 386 -19.59 3.42 10.89
N ASP A 387 -19.67 2.83 9.70
CA ASP A 387 -20.11 3.56 8.51
C ASP A 387 -21.56 4.06 8.60
N ARG A 388 -22.44 3.29 9.24
CA ARG A 388 -23.87 3.65 9.36
C ARG A 388 -24.16 4.67 10.44
N TYR A 389 -23.46 4.61 11.57
CA TYR A 389 -23.87 5.32 12.79
C TYR A 389 -22.92 6.42 13.23
N MET A 390 -21.72 6.53 12.65
CA MET A 390 -20.72 7.50 13.07
C MET A 390 -20.55 8.62 12.06
N ASP A 391 -20.40 9.85 12.55
CA ASP A 391 -20.22 11.02 11.68
C ASP A 391 -18.78 11.17 11.17
N TYR A 392 -18.66 11.47 9.88
CA TYR A 392 -17.40 11.77 9.21
C TYR A 392 -17.12 13.27 9.18
N GLU A 393 -15.97 13.68 9.71
CA GLU A 393 -15.53 15.09 9.68
C GLU A 393 -14.05 15.19 9.35
N GLU A 394 -13.65 16.33 8.78
CA GLU A 394 -12.25 16.68 8.53
C GLU A 394 -11.57 17.16 9.83
N LEU A 395 -10.26 16.96 9.92
CA LEU A 395 -9.46 17.39 11.07
C LEU A 395 -8.81 18.75 10.80
N SER A 396 -8.87 19.68 11.76
CA SER A 396 -8.07 20.91 11.70
C SER A 396 -6.58 20.61 11.96
N PRO A 397 -5.64 21.10 11.14
CA PRO A 397 -4.21 20.80 11.30
C PRO A 397 -3.51 21.58 12.42
N ASN A 398 -4.11 22.69 12.87
CA ASN A 398 -3.47 23.67 13.75
C ASN A 398 -3.21 23.12 15.16
N LYS A 399 -2.18 23.67 15.82
CA LYS A 399 -1.91 23.44 17.24
C LYS A 399 -2.92 24.16 18.12
N ASP A 400 -3.37 23.52 19.19
CA ASP A 400 -4.12 24.19 20.25
C ASP A 400 -3.18 25.18 20.97
N GLY A 401 -3.34 26.49 20.74
CA GLY A 401 -2.57 27.56 21.40
C GLY A 401 -1.50 28.25 20.54
N GLY A 402 -1.92 29.07 19.58
CA GLY A 402 -1.09 29.66 18.51
C GLY A 402 -0.10 30.80 18.84
N LYS A 403 0.39 30.96 20.08
CA LYS A 403 1.35 32.05 20.40
C LYS A 403 2.84 31.69 20.22
N VAL A 404 3.23 30.42 20.40
CA VAL A 404 4.65 30.02 20.41
C VAL A 404 5.23 29.80 19.00
N ALA A 405 4.38 29.46 18.01
CA ALA A 405 4.83 29.15 16.65
C ALA A 405 5.33 30.37 15.86
N ALA A 406 4.77 31.57 16.10
CA ALA A 406 5.07 32.77 15.31
C ALA A 406 6.51 33.30 15.53
N GLU A 407 7.02 33.27 16.77
CA GLU A 407 8.39 33.72 17.08
C GLU A 407 9.45 32.75 16.52
N GLN A 408 9.18 31.44 16.54
CA GLN A 408 10.06 30.42 15.97
C GLN A 408 10.11 30.50 14.44
N LEU A 409 8.97 30.78 13.80
CA LEU A 409 8.87 30.93 12.35
C LEU A 409 9.69 32.13 11.84
N ASN A 410 9.66 33.25 12.57
CA ASN A 410 10.45 34.43 12.22
C ASN A 410 11.96 34.16 12.28
N LYS A 411 12.43 33.37 13.25
CA LYS A 411 13.83 32.93 13.34
C LYS A 411 14.21 31.96 12.21
N LEU A 412 13.29 31.12 11.76
CA LEU A 412 13.51 30.18 10.65
C LEU A 412 13.66 30.88 9.30
N LYS A 413 12.83 31.89 9.03
CA LYS A 413 12.94 32.71 7.80
C LYS A 413 14.30 33.40 7.67
N LEU A 414 14.95 33.72 8.79
CA LEU A 414 16.32 34.26 8.83
C LEU A 414 17.38 33.22 8.41
N ILE A 415 17.16 31.93 8.68
CA ILE A 415 18.08 30.83 8.32
C ILE A 415 17.97 30.48 6.83
N GLU A 416 16.76 30.51 6.25
CA GLU A 416 16.56 30.23 4.81
C GLU A 416 17.12 31.33 3.88
N THR A 417 17.42 32.52 4.42
CA THR A 417 18.06 33.63 3.71
C THR A 417 19.58 33.70 3.87
N MET A 418 20.19 32.79 4.65
CA MET A 418 21.63 32.61 4.78
C MET A 418 22.09 31.44 3.90
#